data_AF-A0A1H6YVX7-F1
#
_entry.id   AF-A0A1H6YVX7-F1
#
_cell.length_a   1.000
_cell.length_b   1.000
_cell.length_c   1.000
_cell.angle_alpha   90.00
_cell.angle_beta   90.00
_cell.angle_gamma   90.00
#
_symmetry.space_group_name_H-M   'P 1'
#
loop_
_entity.id
_entity.type
_entity.pdbx_description
1 polymer ?
#
loop_
_entity_poly.entity_id
_entity_poly.type
_entity_poly.pdbx_seq_one_letter_code
_entity_poly.pdbx_strand_id
1 'polypeptide(L)'
;MRKARIRSVIIVGLVLLGLLIVAVGCWGVLAILFSGPPDETLRNGLAAAFGLASLATLMALALRRWRWRALGSYLAVLVVLGVWWHGIEPSNQRDWLADVAELPHASIEGDMITVHNIRNFEYRSETDYTPAWYDKRFDLRKLQGVDLVAVYWMGPAIAHIFLSFDFGGGDHLAVSIETRKEKGEGYSTLKGFFRQYELYYVVADERDVIRLRTNYRRDPPEDVYLYRLQGDLENGRRLFLEYMKRINALHERPEFYNTLTTNCTTVIWMNTRVNPSHLPFDWKILASGYLPEYLYEQGRLETHGLPFAELQQRVHVNARAQAADRAADFSTRIREEIAPSPANVAGDDIDTEQ
;
A
#
# COMPACT_ATOMS: atom_id res chain seq x y z
N MET A 1 11.46 -28.49 47.10
CA MET A 1 10.74 -27.43 46.36
C MET A 1 11.65 -26.45 45.59
N ARG A 2 12.68 -25.83 46.22
CA ARG A 2 13.57 -24.84 45.57
C ARG A 2 14.34 -25.37 44.34
N LYS A 3 14.89 -26.59 44.40
CA LYS A 3 15.60 -27.24 43.27
C LYS A 3 14.68 -27.57 42.07
N ALA A 4 13.43 -27.92 42.32
CA ALA A 4 12.44 -28.17 41.28
C ALA A 4 12.05 -26.87 40.55
N ARG A 5 11.80 -25.79 41.31
CA ARG A 5 11.56 -24.45 40.74
C ARG A 5 12.73 -23.95 39.88
N ILE A 6 13.97 -24.14 40.33
CA ILE A 6 15.16 -23.75 39.56
C ILE A 6 15.26 -24.54 38.23
N ARG A 7 14.96 -25.85 38.24
CA ARG A 7 14.95 -26.66 37.02
C ARG A 7 13.86 -26.22 36.04
N SER A 8 12.65 -25.94 36.53
CA SER A 8 11.55 -25.44 35.70
C SER A 8 11.88 -24.10 35.03
N VAL A 9 12.47 -23.15 35.77
CA VAL A 9 12.89 -21.85 35.22
C VAL A 9 13.94 -22.01 34.12
N ILE A 10 14.92 -22.89 34.30
CA ILE A 10 15.97 -23.15 33.30
C ILE A 10 15.36 -23.77 32.03
N ILE A 11 14.44 -24.71 32.17
CA ILE A 11 13.77 -25.36 31.02
C ILE A 11 12.96 -24.32 30.24
N VAL A 12 12.15 -23.51 30.92
CA VAL A 12 11.38 -22.43 30.29
C VAL A 12 12.30 -21.45 29.57
N GLY A 13 13.40 -21.04 30.19
CA GLY A 13 14.38 -20.16 29.56
C GLY A 13 15.01 -20.76 28.30
N LEU A 14 15.33 -22.06 28.29
CA LEU A 14 15.87 -22.74 27.11
C LEU A 14 14.83 -22.90 26.00
N VAL A 15 13.56 -23.14 26.35
CA VAL A 15 12.46 -23.20 25.38
C VAL A 15 12.25 -21.84 24.73
N LEU A 16 12.19 -20.77 25.51
CA LEU A 16 12.06 -19.40 25.00
C LEU A 16 13.25 -19.02 24.11
N LEU A 17 14.48 -19.39 24.50
CA LEU A 17 15.67 -19.16 23.69
C LEU A 17 15.63 -19.95 22.38
N GLY A 18 15.16 -21.20 22.42
CA GLY A 18 14.96 -22.02 21.23
C GLY A 18 13.94 -21.40 20.27
N LEU A 19 12.80 -20.93 20.77
CA LEU A 19 11.80 -20.22 19.98
C LEU A 19 12.36 -18.95 19.35
N LEU A 20 13.18 -18.20 20.10
CA LEU A 20 13.86 -17.01 19.57
C LEU A 20 14.81 -17.36 18.42
N ILE A 21 15.62 -18.43 18.56
CA ILE A 21 16.52 -18.87 17.48
C ILE A 21 15.73 -19.33 16.26
N VAL A 22 14.60 -20.01 16.43
CA VAL A 22 13.73 -20.37 15.30
C VAL A 22 13.20 -19.11 14.61
N ALA A 23 12.68 -18.15 15.37
CA ALA A 23 12.14 -16.91 14.81
C ALA A 23 13.20 -16.10 14.06
N VAL A 24 14.37 -15.90 14.67
CA VAL A 24 15.50 -15.18 14.05
C VAL A 24 16.09 -15.97 12.88
N GLY A 25 16.16 -17.30 12.98
CA GLY A 25 16.58 -18.19 11.92
C GLY A 25 15.70 -18.06 10.68
N CYS A 26 14.38 -18.18 10.86
CA CYS A 26 13.40 -17.98 9.79
C CYS A 26 13.51 -16.57 9.19
N TRP A 27 13.58 -15.53 10.04
CA TRP A 27 13.72 -14.16 9.56
C TRP A 27 14.99 -13.96 8.73
N GLY A 28 16.14 -14.46 9.19
CA GLY A 28 17.41 -14.29 8.48
C GLY A 28 17.49 -15.08 7.18
N VAL A 29 16.91 -16.28 7.12
CA VAL A 29 16.77 -17.03 5.86
C VAL A 29 15.94 -16.22 4.86
N LEU A 30 14.79 -15.69 5.28
CA LEU A 30 13.92 -14.89 4.41
C LEU A 30 14.60 -13.58 3.98
N ALA A 31 15.32 -12.90 4.88
CA ALA A 31 16.08 -11.69 4.57
C ALA A 31 17.13 -11.95 3.47
N ILE A 32 17.86 -13.07 3.55
CA ILE A 32 18.83 -13.44 2.51
C ILE A 32 18.12 -13.82 1.21
N LEU A 33 17.01 -14.56 1.26
CA LEU A 33 16.30 -14.98 0.05
C LEU A 33 15.66 -13.82 -0.73
N PHE A 34 15.25 -12.74 -0.03
CA PHE A 34 14.58 -11.61 -0.67
C PHE A 34 15.52 -10.45 -1.00
N SER A 35 16.46 -10.12 -0.11
CA SER A 35 17.35 -8.95 -0.26
C SER A 35 18.81 -9.33 -0.51
N GLY A 36 19.11 -10.63 -0.52
CA GLY A 36 20.46 -11.15 -0.75
C GLY A 36 20.98 -10.89 -2.17
N PRO A 37 22.18 -11.41 -2.49
CA PRO A 37 22.82 -11.20 -3.77
C PRO A 37 21.92 -11.55 -4.97
N PRO A 38 22.08 -10.88 -6.13
CA PRO A 38 21.29 -11.17 -7.32
C PRO A 38 21.59 -12.57 -7.88
N ASP A 39 22.79 -13.11 -7.66
CA ASP A 39 23.14 -14.48 -8.03
C ASP A 39 22.34 -15.49 -7.20
N GLU A 40 21.47 -16.25 -7.87
CA GLU A 40 20.54 -17.17 -7.22
C GLU A 40 21.25 -18.29 -6.46
N THR A 41 22.37 -18.79 -6.98
CA THR A 41 23.13 -19.89 -6.38
C THR A 41 23.77 -19.45 -5.08
N LEU A 42 24.43 -18.29 -5.10
CA LEU A 42 25.02 -17.68 -3.92
C LEU A 42 23.95 -17.33 -2.89
N ARG A 43 22.85 -16.72 -3.31
CA ARG A 43 21.72 -16.36 -2.43
C ARG A 43 21.13 -17.58 -1.73
N ASN A 44 20.80 -18.62 -2.49
CA ASN A 44 20.25 -19.86 -1.94
C ASN A 44 21.27 -20.60 -1.06
N GLY A 45 22.55 -20.58 -1.43
CA GLY A 45 23.63 -21.13 -0.63
C GLY A 45 23.80 -20.43 0.72
N LEU A 46 23.78 -19.09 0.74
CA LEU A 46 23.86 -18.29 1.97
C LEU A 46 22.63 -18.51 2.86
N ALA A 47 21.43 -18.55 2.28
CA ALA A 47 20.20 -18.81 3.01
C ALA A 47 20.22 -20.21 3.64
N ALA A 48 20.62 -21.24 2.88
CA ALA A 48 20.76 -22.60 3.37
C ALA A 48 21.81 -22.69 4.48
N ALA A 49 22.97 -22.06 4.32
CA ALA A 49 24.03 -22.03 5.33
C ALA A 49 23.55 -21.39 6.64
N PHE A 50 22.82 -20.28 6.57
CA PHE A 50 22.27 -19.61 7.75
C PHE A 50 21.17 -20.44 8.44
N GLY A 51 20.30 -21.10 7.65
CA GLY A 51 19.30 -22.03 8.16
C GLY A 51 19.93 -23.23 8.87
N LEU A 52 20.97 -23.83 8.28
CA LEU A 52 21.73 -24.93 8.88
C LEU A 52 22.47 -24.49 10.16
N ALA A 53 23.04 -23.29 10.19
CA ALA A 53 23.66 -22.73 11.39
C ALA A 53 22.63 -22.54 12.53
N SER A 54 21.42 -22.08 12.19
CA SER A 54 20.32 -21.95 13.16
C SER A 54 19.90 -23.31 13.70
N LEU A 55 19.73 -24.31 12.83
CA LEU A 55 19.38 -25.68 13.23
C LEU A 55 20.47 -26.33 14.10
N ALA A 56 21.74 -26.19 13.71
CA ALA A 56 22.87 -26.68 14.49
C ALA A 56 22.92 -26.04 15.88
N THR A 57 22.60 -24.74 15.99
CA THR A 57 22.53 -24.02 17.27
C THR A 57 21.39 -24.54 18.14
N LEU A 58 20.21 -24.80 17.56
CA LEU A 58 19.07 -25.41 18.25
C LEU A 58 19.42 -26.80 18.80
N MET A 59 20.08 -27.65 18.00
CA MET A 59 20.52 -28.96 18.45
C MET A 59 21.58 -28.85 19.57
N ALA A 60 22.50 -27.90 19.45
CA ALA A 60 23.56 -27.68 20.44
C ALA A 60 23.05 -27.12 21.78
N LEU A 61 21.87 -26.47 21.82
CA LEU A 61 21.25 -26.03 23.08
C LEU A 61 20.97 -27.20 24.04
N ALA A 62 20.63 -28.38 23.51
CA ALA A 62 20.42 -29.59 24.31
C ALA A 62 21.74 -30.15 24.89
N LEU A 63 22.89 -29.80 24.30
CA LEU A 63 24.21 -30.31 24.67
C LEU A 63 24.94 -29.33 25.58
N ARG A 64 24.91 -29.58 26.91
CA ARG A 64 25.47 -28.67 27.93
C ARG A 64 26.90 -28.18 27.63
N ARG A 65 27.74 -29.04 27.06
CA ARG A 65 29.15 -28.75 26.75
C ARG A 65 29.36 -27.79 25.56
N TRP A 66 28.43 -27.77 24.60
CA TRP A 66 28.55 -26.98 23.36
C TRP A 66 27.69 -25.71 23.36
N ARG A 67 26.63 -25.65 24.18
CA ARG A 67 25.61 -24.59 24.14
C ARG A 67 26.19 -23.17 24.02
N TRP A 68 27.19 -22.81 24.82
CA TRP A 68 27.72 -21.44 24.87
C TRP A 68 28.62 -21.13 23.67
N ARG A 69 29.33 -22.13 23.15
CA ARG A 69 30.14 -21.99 21.93
C ARG A 69 29.24 -21.82 20.71
N ALA A 70 28.18 -22.64 20.61
CA ALA A 70 27.19 -22.54 19.54
C ALA A 70 26.45 -21.20 19.57
N LEU A 71 26.03 -20.74 20.76
CA LEU A 71 25.41 -19.41 20.91
C LEU A 71 26.37 -18.27 20.53
N GLY A 72 27.64 -18.36 20.93
CA GLY A 72 28.65 -17.36 20.57
C GLY A 72 28.92 -17.30 19.06
N SER A 73 29.05 -18.46 18.39
CA SER A 73 29.22 -18.52 16.95
C SER A 73 27.97 -18.04 16.20
N TYR A 74 26.78 -18.42 16.68
CA TYR A 74 25.52 -17.97 16.08
C TYR A 74 25.36 -16.46 16.22
N LEU A 75 25.68 -15.90 17.39
CA LEU A 75 25.68 -14.45 17.60
C LEU A 75 26.64 -13.73 16.65
N ALA A 76 27.83 -14.27 16.39
CA ALA A 76 28.77 -13.68 15.43
C ALA A 76 28.18 -13.67 14.00
N VAL A 77 27.56 -14.76 13.56
CA VAL A 77 26.87 -14.82 12.26
C VAL A 77 25.68 -13.85 12.22
N LEU A 78 24.92 -13.72 13.31
CA LEU A 78 23.84 -12.74 13.43
C LEU A 78 24.34 -11.30 13.35
N VAL A 79 25.48 -11.00 13.97
CA VAL A 79 26.09 -9.67 13.88
C VAL A 79 26.49 -9.36 12.43
N VAL A 80 27.09 -10.32 11.72
CA VAL A 80 27.41 -10.15 10.29
C VAL A 80 26.15 -9.90 9.46
N LEU A 81 25.11 -10.71 9.68
CA LEU A 81 23.81 -10.53 9.01
C LEU A 81 23.20 -9.16 9.34
N GLY A 82 23.27 -8.73 10.60
CA GLY A 82 22.74 -7.45 11.05
C GLY A 82 23.49 -6.24 10.46
N VAL A 83 24.82 -6.32 10.37
CA VAL A 83 25.65 -5.29 9.73
C VAL A 83 25.32 -5.19 8.24
N TRP A 84 25.26 -6.33 7.53
CA TRP A 84 24.85 -6.37 6.13
C TRP A 84 23.45 -5.79 5.94
N TRP A 85 22.48 -6.23 6.75
CA TRP A 85 21.10 -5.77 6.69
C TRP A 85 20.98 -4.26 6.87
N HIS A 86 21.73 -3.69 7.82
CA HIS A 86 21.71 -2.25 8.09
C HIS A 86 22.36 -1.44 6.96
N GLY A 87 23.35 -2.02 6.27
CA GLY A 87 24.01 -1.39 5.12
C GLY A 87 23.22 -1.41 3.81
N ILE A 88 22.04 -2.04 3.76
CA ILE A 88 21.14 -1.92 2.60
C ILE A 88 20.50 -0.54 2.64
N GLU A 89 20.86 0.32 1.71
CA GLU A 89 20.37 1.69 1.59
C GLU A 89 19.29 1.83 0.52
N PRO A 90 18.20 2.58 0.79
CA PRO A 90 17.24 2.91 -0.23
C PRO A 90 17.89 3.88 -1.23
N SER A 91 17.48 3.84 -2.50
CA SER A 91 18.05 4.69 -3.54
C SER A 91 16.96 5.23 -4.44
N ASN A 92 17.14 6.44 -4.95
CA ASN A 92 16.34 6.98 -6.06
C ASN A 92 16.97 6.68 -7.43
N GLN A 93 18.19 6.18 -7.45
CA GLN A 93 19.02 5.93 -8.64
C GLN A 93 19.20 4.42 -8.86
N ARG A 94 18.15 3.75 -9.35
CA ARG A 94 18.20 2.35 -9.80
C ARG A 94 17.53 2.21 -11.16
N ASP A 95 17.62 1.02 -11.76
CA ASP A 95 16.99 0.75 -13.05
C ASP A 95 15.49 0.44 -12.85
N TRP A 96 14.69 1.50 -12.72
CA TRP A 96 13.26 1.41 -12.41
C TRP A 96 12.44 0.89 -13.59
N LEU A 97 11.30 0.25 -13.29
CA LEU A 97 10.25 0.04 -14.28
C LEU A 97 9.72 1.39 -14.80
N ALA A 98 9.26 1.40 -16.05
CA ALA A 98 8.83 2.63 -16.73
C ALA A 98 7.67 3.34 -16.01
N ASP A 99 6.77 2.61 -15.37
CA ASP A 99 5.61 3.12 -14.61
C ASP A 99 5.95 3.86 -13.32
N VAL A 100 7.20 3.78 -12.88
CA VAL A 100 7.73 4.40 -11.65
C VAL A 100 9.12 5.03 -11.87
N ALA A 101 9.48 5.30 -13.13
CA ALA A 101 10.79 5.81 -13.51
C ALA A 101 11.03 7.25 -13.03
N GLU A 102 10.05 8.13 -13.22
CA GLU A 102 10.13 9.53 -12.79
C GLU A 102 9.64 9.71 -11.35
N LEU A 103 10.32 10.57 -10.59
CA LEU A 103 9.90 10.92 -9.24
C LEU A 103 9.04 12.19 -9.26
N PRO A 104 7.81 12.17 -8.72
CA PRO A 104 7.06 13.38 -8.51
C PRO A 104 7.73 14.26 -7.44
N HIS A 105 7.53 15.55 -7.58
CA HIS A 105 7.87 16.57 -6.60
C HIS A 105 6.96 17.77 -6.78
N ALA A 106 6.94 18.69 -5.82
CA ALA A 106 6.07 19.85 -5.83
C ALA A 106 6.80 21.12 -5.40
N SER A 107 6.57 22.20 -6.14
CA SER A 107 6.93 23.56 -5.75
C SER A 107 5.74 24.20 -5.02
N ILE A 108 5.96 24.66 -3.79
CA ILE A 108 4.92 25.17 -2.89
C ILE A 108 5.08 26.69 -2.72
N GLU A 109 4.16 27.47 -3.33
CA GLU A 109 4.13 28.94 -3.29
C GLU A 109 2.83 29.44 -2.65
N GLY A 110 2.75 29.38 -1.31
CA GLY A 110 1.51 29.68 -0.59
C GLY A 110 0.40 28.70 -0.97
N ASP A 111 -0.72 29.22 -1.49
CA ASP A 111 -1.84 28.39 -1.97
C ASP A 111 -1.64 27.85 -3.38
N MET A 112 -0.59 28.26 -4.09
CA MET A 112 -0.32 27.82 -5.45
C MET A 112 0.73 26.70 -5.44
N ILE A 113 0.34 25.51 -5.86
CA ILE A 113 1.17 24.32 -5.80
C ILE A 113 1.42 23.82 -7.22
N THR A 114 2.67 23.85 -7.68
CA THR A 114 3.06 23.22 -8.96
C THR A 114 3.52 21.81 -8.67
N VAL A 115 2.80 20.83 -9.19
CA VAL A 115 3.15 19.41 -9.08
C VAL A 115 3.81 18.99 -10.38
N HIS A 116 5.00 18.41 -10.25
CA HIS A 116 5.83 17.99 -11.35
C HIS A 116 5.81 16.47 -11.50
N ASN A 117 6.00 15.99 -12.72
CA ASN A 117 5.97 14.58 -13.07
C ASN A 117 4.66 13.87 -12.68
N ILE A 118 3.52 14.49 -13.01
CA ILE A 118 2.20 13.86 -12.88
C ILE A 118 2.06 12.82 -13.99
N ARG A 119 1.87 11.56 -13.61
CA ARG A 119 1.76 10.43 -14.53
C ARG A 119 0.44 10.47 -15.32
N ASN A 120 0.52 10.25 -16.64
CA ASN A 120 -0.64 10.19 -17.53
C ASN A 120 -0.45 9.18 -18.66
N PHE A 121 -0.29 7.92 -18.30
CA PHE A 121 0.08 6.88 -19.26
C PHE A 121 -1.09 6.50 -20.18
N GLU A 122 -0.75 6.19 -21.43
CA GLU A 122 -1.71 5.65 -22.39
C GLU A 122 -1.53 4.14 -22.57
N TYR A 123 -2.50 3.40 -22.08
CA TYR A 123 -2.48 1.94 -22.04
C TYR A 123 -3.10 1.29 -23.28
N ARG A 124 -2.51 0.17 -23.68
CA ARG A 124 -3.04 -0.80 -24.65
C ARG A 124 -3.28 -2.15 -23.98
N SER A 125 -2.44 -2.51 -23.00
CA SER A 125 -2.66 -3.57 -22.02
C SER A 125 -2.08 -3.15 -20.67
N GLU A 126 -2.12 -4.02 -19.65
CA GLU A 126 -1.43 -3.77 -18.37
C GLU A 126 0.07 -3.52 -18.52
N THR A 127 0.72 -4.19 -19.49
CA THR A 127 2.17 -4.18 -19.68
C THR A 127 2.63 -3.48 -20.97
N ASP A 128 1.70 -3.12 -21.85
CA ASP A 128 1.95 -2.32 -23.04
C ASP A 128 1.29 -0.94 -22.91
N TYR A 129 2.12 0.07 -22.71
CA TYR A 129 1.70 1.46 -22.50
C TYR A 129 2.74 2.44 -23.04
N THR A 130 2.31 3.68 -23.29
CA THR A 130 3.19 4.79 -23.62
C THR A 130 3.39 5.64 -22.38
N PRO A 131 4.61 5.69 -21.80
CA PRO A 131 4.91 6.55 -20.66
C PRO A 131 4.74 8.02 -21.01
N ALA A 132 4.10 8.78 -20.12
CA ALA A 132 3.97 10.22 -20.23
C ALA A 132 3.82 10.85 -18.83
N TRP A 133 4.44 12.01 -18.68
CA TRP A 133 4.34 12.84 -17.48
C TRP A 133 4.13 14.30 -17.87
N TYR A 134 3.45 15.04 -17.02
CA TYR A 134 3.24 16.47 -17.21
C TYR A 134 3.33 17.22 -15.88
N ASP A 135 3.52 18.53 -15.98
CA ASP A 135 3.52 19.42 -14.82
C ASP A 135 2.22 20.23 -14.81
N LYS A 136 1.65 20.42 -13.63
CA LYS A 136 0.43 21.22 -13.48
C LYS A 136 0.42 22.02 -12.19
N ARG A 137 -0.11 23.23 -12.30
CA ARG A 137 -0.28 24.15 -11.18
C ARG A 137 -1.71 24.08 -10.66
N PHE A 138 -1.84 23.82 -9.37
CA PHE A 138 -3.11 23.74 -8.64
C PHE A 138 -3.22 24.92 -7.67
N ASP A 139 -4.43 25.46 -7.53
CA ASP A 139 -4.77 26.46 -6.51
C ASP A 139 -5.50 25.75 -5.37
N LEU A 140 -4.86 25.67 -4.21
CA LEU A 140 -5.36 24.97 -3.03
C LEU A 140 -6.71 25.51 -2.54
N ARG A 141 -7.03 26.77 -2.84
CA ARG A 141 -8.32 27.38 -2.51
C ARG A 141 -9.46 26.81 -3.35
N LYS A 142 -9.17 26.25 -4.53
CA LYS A 142 -10.14 25.62 -5.43
C LYS A 142 -10.46 24.17 -5.07
N LEU A 143 -9.82 23.59 -4.06
CA LEU A 143 -10.13 22.23 -3.60
C LEU A 143 -11.63 22.12 -3.23
N GLN A 144 -12.37 21.27 -3.93
CA GLN A 144 -13.80 21.04 -3.77
C GLN A 144 -14.11 19.77 -2.98
N GLY A 145 -13.15 18.85 -2.89
CA GLY A 145 -13.25 17.69 -2.02
C GLY A 145 -12.10 16.71 -2.19
N VAL A 146 -12.22 15.59 -1.48
CA VAL A 146 -11.26 14.48 -1.51
C VAL A 146 -12.07 13.20 -1.63
N ASP A 147 -11.66 12.35 -2.56
CA ASP A 147 -12.23 11.04 -2.77
C ASP A 147 -11.25 9.97 -2.28
N LEU A 148 -11.78 8.95 -1.62
CA LEU A 148 -11.06 7.73 -1.30
C LEU A 148 -11.38 6.67 -2.34
N VAL A 149 -10.34 6.18 -3.01
CA VAL A 149 -10.45 5.08 -3.97
C VAL A 149 -10.02 3.80 -3.29
N ALA A 150 -10.88 2.78 -3.31
CA ALA A 150 -10.62 1.46 -2.78
C ALA A 150 -10.65 0.42 -3.91
N VAL A 151 -9.58 -0.36 -4.02
CA VAL A 151 -9.38 -1.34 -5.10
C VAL A 151 -9.23 -2.72 -4.49
N TYR A 152 -10.14 -3.64 -4.80
CA TYR A 152 -10.16 -5.00 -4.27
C TYR A 152 -9.77 -6.00 -5.35
N TRP A 153 -8.87 -6.92 -5.03
CA TRP A 153 -8.47 -8.01 -5.95
C TRP A 153 -8.36 -9.38 -5.25
N MET A 154 -8.38 -9.41 -3.92
CA MET A 154 -8.19 -10.63 -3.13
C MET A 154 -9.10 -10.64 -1.90
N GLY A 155 -10.39 -10.83 -2.14
CA GLY A 155 -11.40 -10.88 -1.09
C GLY A 155 -11.64 -9.54 -0.39
N PRO A 156 -12.47 -9.52 0.66
CA PRO A 156 -12.98 -8.27 1.25
C PRO A 156 -12.01 -7.61 2.23
N ALA A 157 -11.01 -8.34 2.76
CA ALA A 157 -10.17 -7.85 3.86
C ALA A 157 -8.98 -7.00 3.39
N ILE A 158 -8.61 -7.09 2.10
CA ILE A 158 -7.44 -6.41 1.53
C ILE A 158 -7.90 -5.57 0.35
N ALA A 159 -7.69 -4.27 0.45
CA ALA A 159 -7.83 -3.32 -0.63
C ALA A 159 -6.60 -2.42 -0.75
N HIS A 160 -6.32 -1.96 -1.95
CA HIS A 160 -5.37 -0.89 -2.20
C HIS A 160 -6.11 0.42 -2.14
N ILE A 161 -5.70 1.28 -1.21
CA ILE A 161 -6.37 2.55 -0.94
C ILE A 161 -5.51 3.69 -1.46
N PHE A 162 -6.12 4.64 -2.15
CA PHE A 162 -5.47 5.90 -2.48
C PHE A 162 -6.48 7.05 -2.47
N LEU A 163 -5.96 8.27 -2.55
CA LEU A 163 -6.78 9.48 -2.50
C LEU A 163 -6.77 10.17 -3.85
N SER A 164 -7.88 10.84 -4.17
CA SER A 164 -7.96 11.78 -5.28
C SER A 164 -8.42 13.13 -4.77
N PHE A 165 -7.71 14.19 -5.15
CA PHE A 165 -8.00 15.57 -4.75
C PHE A 165 -8.70 16.29 -5.91
N ASP A 166 -9.90 16.78 -5.64
CA ASP A 166 -10.77 17.43 -6.61
C ASP A 166 -10.59 18.95 -6.54
N PHE A 167 -10.04 19.56 -7.60
CA PHE A 167 -9.85 21.00 -7.74
C PHE A 167 -10.93 21.67 -8.62
N GLY A 168 -11.96 20.93 -9.02
CA GLY A 168 -13.05 21.39 -9.87
C GLY A 168 -12.71 21.47 -11.36
N GLY A 169 -13.74 21.61 -12.19
CA GLY A 169 -13.57 21.76 -13.65
C GLY A 169 -12.99 20.52 -14.35
N GLY A 170 -13.10 19.35 -13.73
CA GLY A 170 -12.49 18.10 -14.20
C GLY A 170 -11.05 17.88 -13.71
N ASP A 171 -10.49 18.80 -12.93
CA ASP A 171 -9.13 18.69 -12.41
C ASP A 171 -9.09 17.82 -11.15
N HIS A 172 -8.69 16.56 -11.33
CA HIS A 172 -8.45 15.62 -10.24
C HIS A 172 -6.97 15.22 -10.20
N LEU A 173 -6.43 15.12 -8.99
CA LEU A 173 -5.08 14.59 -8.77
C LEU A 173 -5.13 13.37 -7.86
N ALA A 174 -4.90 12.20 -8.43
CA ALA A 174 -4.81 10.96 -7.68
C ALA A 174 -3.40 10.78 -7.12
N VAL A 175 -3.31 10.41 -5.84
CA VAL A 175 -2.05 10.12 -5.17
C VAL A 175 -2.12 8.78 -4.46
N SER A 176 -1.36 7.82 -4.97
CA SER A 176 -1.33 6.43 -4.53
C SER A 176 0.04 6.06 -3.96
N ILE A 177 0.05 5.43 -2.78
CA ILE A 177 1.27 5.04 -2.07
C ILE A 177 1.59 3.60 -2.45
N GLU A 178 2.65 3.40 -3.22
CA GLU A 178 2.99 2.13 -3.86
C GLU A 178 4.46 1.77 -3.66
N THR A 179 4.81 0.55 -4.06
CA THR A 179 6.19 0.09 -4.14
C THR A 179 6.84 0.59 -5.44
N ARG A 180 8.02 1.23 -5.35
CA ARG A 180 8.91 1.42 -6.49
C ARG A 180 9.63 0.12 -6.79
N LYS A 181 9.52 -0.37 -8.03
CA LYS A 181 10.07 -1.66 -8.47
C LYS A 181 11.18 -1.45 -9.49
N GLU A 182 12.27 -2.19 -9.33
CA GLU A 182 13.33 -2.28 -10.33
C GLU A 182 12.94 -3.20 -11.50
N LYS A 183 13.60 -3.06 -12.64
CA LYS A 183 13.43 -3.98 -13.76
C LYS A 183 13.81 -5.40 -13.33
N GLY A 184 12.94 -6.35 -13.67
CA GLY A 184 13.07 -7.75 -13.25
C GLY A 184 12.37 -8.07 -11.92
N GLU A 185 11.81 -7.07 -11.24
CA GLU A 185 11.03 -7.31 -10.02
C GLU A 185 9.52 -7.43 -10.27
N GLY A 186 8.95 -8.56 -9.87
CA GLY A 186 7.50 -8.72 -9.69
C GLY A 186 7.05 -8.32 -8.29
N TYR A 187 5.81 -7.81 -8.16
CA TYR A 187 5.23 -7.44 -6.87
C TYR A 187 5.05 -8.66 -5.95
N SER A 188 5.29 -8.45 -4.65
CA SER A 188 5.02 -9.44 -3.60
C SER A 188 4.92 -8.76 -2.25
N THR A 189 3.82 -9.02 -1.54
CA THR A 189 3.58 -8.53 -0.18
C THR A 189 4.68 -8.95 0.79
N LEU A 190 5.27 -10.15 0.61
CA LEU A 190 6.34 -10.67 1.46
C LEU A 190 7.66 -9.93 1.24
N LYS A 191 8.01 -9.63 -0.02
CA LYS A 191 9.22 -8.87 -0.37
C LYS A 191 9.22 -7.47 0.26
N GLY A 192 8.05 -6.85 0.39
CA GLY A 192 7.88 -5.56 1.07
C GLY A 192 8.19 -5.59 2.59
N PHE A 193 8.33 -6.75 3.24
CA PHE A 193 8.84 -6.82 4.61
C PHE A 193 10.37 -6.73 4.69
N PHE A 194 11.06 -6.99 3.57
CA PHE A 194 12.49 -7.22 3.55
C PHE A 194 13.28 -6.19 2.73
N ARG A 195 12.95 -4.89 2.82
CA ARG A 195 13.72 -3.80 2.17
C ARG A 195 13.96 -4.00 0.66
N GLN A 196 13.03 -4.66 -0.02
CA GLN A 196 13.16 -4.94 -1.45
C GLN A 196 12.59 -3.81 -2.33
N TYR A 197 11.68 -3.00 -1.80
CA TYR A 197 11.09 -1.90 -2.56
C TYR A 197 11.28 -0.57 -1.86
N GLU A 198 11.42 0.48 -2.65
CA GLU A 198 11.32 1.85 -2.19
C GLU A 198 9.86 2.27 -2.07
N LEU A 199 9.61 3.15 -1.12
CA LEU A 199 8.35 3.84 -1.00
C LEU A 199 8.22 4.85 -2.14
N TYR A 200 7.13 4.76 -2.89
CA TYR A 200 6.86 5.63 -4.03
C TYR A 200 5.44 6.17 -3.95
N TYR A 201 5.27 7.44 -4.30
CA TYR A 201 3.96 8.05 -4.44
C TYR A 201 3.68 8.18 -5.92
N VAL A 202 2.78 7.36 -6.46
CA VAL A 202 2.24 7.58 -7.80
C VAL A 202 1.34 8.80 -7.73
N VAL A 203 1.78 9.90 -8.32
CA VAL A 203 0.95 11.10 -8.53
C VAL A 203 0.49 11.10 -9.98
N ALA A 204 -0.81 11.03 -10.22
CA ALA A 204 -1.33 10.72 -11.54
C ALA A 204 -2.70 11.34 -11.82
N ASP A 205 -3.03 11.41 -13.10
CA ASP A 205 -4.40 11.59 -13.57
C ASP A 205 -5.27 10.37 -13.19
N GLU A 206 -6.53 10.59 -12.85
CA GLU A 206 -7.45 9.48 -12.55
C GLU A 206 -7.63 8.54 -13.75
N ARG A 207 -7.62 9.08 -14.97
CA ARG A 207 -7.70 8.31 -16.21
C ARG A 207 -6.47 7.42 -16.44
N ASP A 208 -5.36 7.69 -15.77
CA ASP A 208 -4.23 6.76 -15.72
C ASP A 208 -4.51 5.70 -14.65
N VAL A 209 -4.55 6.09 -13.37
CA VAL A 209 -4.48 5.12 -12.27
C VAL A 209 -5.77 4.34 -12.03
N ILE A 210 -6.94 4.92 -12.24
CA ILE A 210 -8.23 4.21 -12.06
C ILE A 210 -8.50 3.35 -13.30
N ARG A 211 -8.31 3.90 -14.49
CA ARG A 211 -8.56 3.19 -15.75
C ARG A 211 -7.67 1.96 -15.92
N LEU A 212 -6.39 2.03 -15.53
CA LEU A 212 -5.49 0.88 -15.51
C LEU A 212 -6.15 -0.32 -14.81
N ARG A 213 -6.76 -0.04 -13.65
CA ARG A 213 -7.34 -1.02 -12.74
C ARG A 213 -8.68 -1.56 -13.26
N THR A 214 -9.54 -0.70 -13.78
CA THR A 214 -10.88 -1.08 -14.24
C THR A 214 -10.91 -1.70 -15.64
N ASN A 215 -9.98 -1.31 -16.53
CA ASN A 215 -10.06 -1.65 -17.96
C ASN A 215 -9.00 -2.67 -18.40
N TYR A 216 -7.79 -2.59 -17.83
CA TYR A 216 -6.61 -3.28 -18.35
C TYR A 216 -6.11 -4.41 -17.45
N ARG A 217 -6.23 -4.30 -16.11
CA ARG A 217 -5.91 -5.39 -15.18
C ARG A 217 -7.05 -6.40 -15.09
N ARG A 218 -6.76 -7.66 -15.42
CA ARG A 218 -7.77 -8.74 -15.49
C ARG A 218 -7.36 -10.04 -14.83
N ASP A 219 -6.14 -10.12 -14.31
CA ASP A 219 -5.63 -11.35 -13.69
C ASP A 219 -4.86 -11.05 -12.37
N PRO A 220 -5.56 -11.03 -11.22
CA PRO A 220 -7.03 -11.09 -11.09
C PRO A 220 -7.71 -9.78 -11.52
N PRO A 221 -9.03 -9.80 -11.82
CA PRO A 221 -9.80 -8.56 -12.00
C PRO A 221 -9.83 -7.74 -10.70
N GLU A 222 -9.88 -6.42 -10.84
CA GLU A 222 -9.93 -5.49 -9.70
C GLU A 222 -11.31 -4.79 -9.62
N ASP A 223 -11.96 -4.81 -8.46
CA ASP A 223 -13.18 -4.05 -8.18
C ASP A 223 -12.83 -2.70 -7.57
N VAL A 224 -13.24 -1.61 -8.22
CA VAL A 224 -12.87 -0.24 -7.84
C VAL A 224 -14.09 0.52 -7.33
N TYR A 225 -13.92 1.16 -6.18
CA TYR A 225 -14.92 1.96 -5.50
C TYR A 225 -14.39 3.35 -5.23
N LEU A 226 -15.21 4.38 -5.44
CA LEU A 226 -14.82 5.79 -5.27
C LEU A 226 -15.75 6.47 -4.27
N TYR A 227 -15.29 6.64 -3.04
CA TYR A 227 -16.06 7.21 -1.94
C TYR A 227 -15.73 8.70 -1.75
N ARG A 228 -16.75 9.57 -1.80
CA ARG A 228 -16.59 10.98 -1.44
C ARG A 228 -16.42 11.12 0.07
N LEU A 229 -15.35 11.77 0.51
CA LEU A 229 -15.12 12.02 1.93
C LEU A 229 -15.95 13.21 2.42
N GLN A 230 -16.57 13.03 3.59
CA GLN A 230 -17.30 14.06 4.33
C GLN A 230 -16.36 14.75 5.33
N GLY A 231 -16.25 16.09 5.26
CA GLY A 231 -15.47 16.86 6.22
C GLY A 231 -15.23 18.31 5.79
N ASP A 232 -14.48 19.03 6.63
CA ASP A 232 -14.03 20.39 6.34
C ASP A 232 -12.98 20.38 5.21
N LEU A 233 -13.17 21.21 4.18
CA LEU A 233 -12.23 21.36 3.07
C LEU A 233 -10.85 21.82 3.56
N GLU A 234 -10.78 22.56 4.66
CA GLU A 234 -9.51 22.96 5.25
C GLU A 234 -8.67 21.75 5.70
N ASN A 235 -9.32 20.69 6.18
CA ASN A 235 -8.62 19.43 6.48
C ASN A 235 -8.12 18.73 5.21
N GLY A 236 -8.88 18.83 4.12
CA GLY A 236 -8.46 18.34 2.81
C GLY A 236 -7.23 19.09 2.28
N ARG A 237 -7.18 20.42 2.45
CA ARG A 237 -6.04 21.26 2.06
C ARG A 237 -4.78 20.92 2.85
N ARG A 238 -4.91 20.78 4.17
CA ARG A 238 -3.78 20.35 5.04
C ARG A 238 -3.28 18.96 4.65
N LEU A 239 -4.18 18.03 4.37
CA LEU A 239 -3.83 16.68 3.92
C LEU A 239 -3.09 16.71 2.58
N PHE A 240 -3.57 17.49 1.61
CA PHE A 240 -2.90 17.66 0.32
C PHE A 240 -1.47 18.20 0.49
N LEU A 241 -1.30 19.25 1.29
CA LEU A 241 0.03 19.82 1.56
C LEU A 241 0.94 18.83 2.27
N GLU A 242 0.41 18.03 3.19
CA GLU A 242 1.19 16.99 3.87
C GLU A 242 1.68 15.93 2.88
N TYR A 243 0.84 15.54 1.92
CA TYR A 243 1.24 14.66 0.82
C TYR A 243 2.36 15.26 -0.02
N MET A 244 2.24 16.53 -0.43
CA MET A 244 3.28 17.20 -1.23
C MET A 244 4.61 17.31 -0.48
N LYS A 245 4.59 17.61 0.82
CA LYS A 245 5.79 17.61 1.66
C LYS A 245 6.42 16.23 1.74
N ARG A 246 5.60 15.18 1.89
CA ARG A 246 6.07 13.80 1.95
C ARG A 246 6.68 13.35 0.63
N ILE A 247 6.08 13.72 -0.49
CA ILE A 247 6.61 13.48 -1.84
C ILE A 247 7.97 14.16 -2.00
N ASN A 248 8.10 15.44 -1.62
CA ASN A 248 9.38 16.15 -1.68
C ASN A 248 10.46 15.51 -0.79
N ALA A 249 10.10 15.09 0.42
CA ALA A 249 11.02 14.40 1.31
C ALA A 249 11.55 13.10 0.69
N LEU A 250 10.70 12.33 0.00
CA LEU A 250 11.10 11.11 -0.71
C LEU A 250 11.92 11.40 -1.98
N HIS A 251 11.64 12.51 -2.65
CA HIS A 251 12.43 12.96 -3.80
C HIS A 251 13.89 13.25 -3.39
N GLU A 252 14.10 13.89 -2.22
CA GLU A 252 15.42 14.17 -1.68
C GLU A 252 16.07 12.96 -1.00
N ARG A 253 15.29 12.19 -0.23
CA ARG A 253 15.77 11.08 0.59
C ARG A 253 14.87 9.86 0.39
N PRO A 254 15.32 8.85 -0.37
CA PRO A 254 14.54 7.64 -0.58
C PRO A 254 14.36 6.89 0.74
N GLU A 255 13.26 6.16 0.84
CA GLU A 255 12.94 5.30 1.98
C GLU A 255 12.43 3.96 1.51
N PHE A 256 12.63 2.90 2.29
CA PHE A 256 12.05 1.60 1.97
C PHE A 256 10.55 1.59 2.22
N TYR A 257 9.81 0.94 1.31
CA TYR A 257 8.47 0.48 1.58
C TYR A 257 8.52 -0.69 2.57
N ASN A 258 7.69 -0.62 3.60
CA ASN A 258 7.44 -1.66 4.57
C ASN A 258 5.95 -2.02 4.59
N THR A 259 5.63 -3.28 4.28
CA THR A 259 4.26 -3.78 4.24
C THR A 259 3.47 -3.55 5.54
N LEU A 260 4.13 -3.56 6.70
CA LEU A 260 3.47 -3.39 8.00
C LEU A 260 3.38 -1.92 8.43
N THR A 261 4.45 -1.15 8.24
CA THR A 261 4.57 0.19 8.85
C THR A 261 4.37 1.34 7.87
N THR A 262 4.56 1.10 6.57
CA THR A 262 4.42 2.13 5.52
C THR A 262 3.67 1.54 4.33
N ASN A 263 2.40 1.22 4.54
CA ASN A 263 1.49 0.78 3.46
C ASN A 263 0.46 1.88 3.15
N CYS A 264 -0.35 1.63 2.12
CA CYS A 264 -1.31 2.60 1.62
C CYS A 264 -2.29 3.09 2.69
N THR A 265 -2.79 2.24 3.57
CA THR A 265 -3.71 2.62 4.65
C THR A 265 -3.04 3.30 5.83
N THR A 266 -1.93 2.74 6.32
CA THR A 266 -1.24 3.24 7.52
C THR A 266 -0.61 4.60 7.27
N VAL A 267 -0.06 4.83 6.08
CA VAL A 267 0.52 6.13 5.72
C VAL A 267 -0.57 7.17 5.44
N ILE A 268 -1.68 6.82 4.79
CA ILE A 268 -2.87 7.71 4.73
C ILE A 268 -3.25 8.13 6.15
N TRP A 269 -3.45 7.17 7.05
CA TRP A 269 -3.86 7.45 8.42
C TRP A 269 -2.83 8.32 9.16
N MET A 270 -1.53 8.05 9.04
CA MET A 270 -0.49 8.89 9.62
C MET A 270 -0.54 10.33 9.07
N ASN A 271 -0.70 10.50 7.76
CA ASN A 271 -0.79 11.83 7.13
C ASN A 271 -2.02 12.62 7.60
N THR A 272 -3.13 11.95 7.95
CA THR A 272 -4.30 12.65 8.52
C THR A 272 -4.07 13.23 9.92
N ARG A 273 -2.96 12.91 10.62
CA ARG A 273 -2.63 13.50 11.93
C ARG A 273 -2.35 15.00 11.87
N VAL A 274 -2.11 15.54 10.68
CA VAL A 274 -2.06 17.00 10.45
C VAL A 274 -3.39 17.69 10.81
N ASN A 275 -4.49 16.93 10.82
CA ASN A 275 -5.83 17.45 11.10
C ASN A 275 -6.24 17.24 12.56
N PRO A 276 -6.86 18.24 13.21
CA PRO A 276 -7.38 18.10 14.58
C PRO A 276 -8.44 17.00 14.72
N SER A 277 -9.19 16.72 13.64
CA SER A 277 -10.26 15.73 13.60
C SER A 277 -9.78 14.34 13.15
N HIS A 278 -8.49 14.04 13.33
CA HIS A 278 -7.91 12.73 13.04
C HIS A 278 -8.65 11.61 13.77
N LEU A 279 -8.88 10.49 13.07
CA LEU A 279 -9.56 9.33 13.63
C LEU A 279 -8.63 8.51 14.51
N PRO A 280 -9.12 7.92 15.61
CA PRO A 280 -8.32 7.01 16.43
C PRO A 280 -7.87 5.80 15.60
N PHE A 281 -6.84 5.11 16.10
CA PHE A 281 -6.41 3.88 15.46
C PHE A 281 -7.47 2.78 15.65
N ASP A 282 -7.76 2.04 14.58
CA ASP A 282 -8.63 0.87 14.56
C ASP A 282 -7.96 -0.26 13.76
N TRP A 283 -8.26 -1.52 14.09
CA TRP A 283 -7.72 -2.67 13.36
C TRP A 283 -8.12 -2.67 11.88
N LYS A 284 -9.25 -2.05 11.53
CA LYS A 284 -9.72 -1.83 10.14
C LYS A 284 -8.74 -0.98 9.30
N ILE A 285 -7.81 -0.27 9.94
CA ILE A 285 -6.70 0.41 9.23
C ILE A 285 -5.65 -0.60 8.75
N LEU A 286 -5.41 -1.66 9.53
CA LEU A 286 -4.48 -2.73 9.14
C LEU A 286 -5.11 -3.67 8.10
N ALA A 287 -6.40 -3.97 8.26
CA ALA A 287 -7.18 -4.73 7.30
C ALA A 287 -7.84 -3.78 6.29
N SER A 288 -7.02 -3.27 5.36
CA SER A 288 -7.34 -2.12 4.49
C SER A 288 -8.67 -2.19 3.75
N GLY A 289 -9.17 -3.39 3.45
CA GLY A 289 -10.48 -3.58 2.83
C GLY A 289 -11.68 -3.12 3.68
N TYR A 290 -11.49 -2.97 4.99
CA TYR A 290 -12.49 -2.46 5.92
C TYR A 290 -12.37 -0.96 6.20
N LEU A 291 -11.41 -0.26 5.60
CA LEU A 291 -11.26 1.19 5.80
C LEU A 291 -12.51 1.98 5.35
N PRO A 292 -13.16 1.70 4.20
CA PRO A 292 -14.38 2.42 3.83
C PRO A 292 -15.51 2.24 4.85
N GLU A 293 -15.69 1.03 5.39
CA GLU A 293 -16.69 0.76 6.44
C GLU A 293 -16.35 1.52 7.72
N TYR A 294 -15.07 1.55 8.12
CA TYR A 294 -14.64 2.35 9.26
C TYR A 294 -14.95 3.84 9.07
N LEU A 295 -14.67 4.40 7.90
CA LEU A 295 -14.97 5.80 7.60
C LEU A 295 -16.48 6.06 7.58
N TYR A 296 -17.28 5.11 7.11
CA TYR A 296 -18.74 5.18 7.17
C TYR A 296 -19.23 5.24 8.63
N GLU A 297 -18.77 4.32 9.48
CA GLU A 297 -19.12 4.27 10.92
C GLU A 297 -18.73 5.55 11.66
N GLN A 298 -17.64 6.20 11.24
CA GLN A 298 -17.17 7.46 11.82
C GLN A 298 -17.80 8.71 11.18
N GLY A 299 -18.78 8.55 10.28
CA GLY A 299 -19.46 9.67 9.60
C GLY A 299 -18.55 10.49 8.69
N ARG A 300 -17.54 9.84 8.08
CA ARG A 300 -16.53 10.46 7.21
C ARG A 300 -16.75 10.23 5.73
N LEU A 301 -17.85 9.57 5.35
CA LEU A 301 -18.24 9.39 3.96
C LEU A 301 -19.52 10.16 3.67
N GLU A 302 -19.66 10.68 2.45
CA GLU A 302 -20.94 11.15 1.96
C GLU A 302 -21.82 9.94 1.65
N THR A 303 -22.90 9.76 2.41
CA THR A 303 -23.73 8.54 2.36
C THR A 303 -25.04 8.71 1.60
N HIS A 304 -25.51 9.96 1.43
CA HIS A 304 -26.87 10.28 0.99
C HIS A 304 -27.98 9.56 1.78
N GLY A 305 -27.71 9.18 3.04
CA GLY A 305 -28.63 8.43 3.88
C GLY A 305 -28.72 6.93 3.57
N LEU A 306 -27.89 6.41 2.64
CA LEU A 306 -27.88 5.00 2.28
C LEU A 306 -27.16 4.15 3.33
N PRO A 307 -27.64 2.92 3.60
CA PRO A 307 -26.85 1.90 4.31
C PRO A 307 -25.53 1.62 3.58
N PHE A 308 -24.48 1.22 4.32
CA PHE A 308 -23.14 1.03 3.76
C PHE A 308 -23.10 0.07 2.56
N ALA A 309 -23.84 -1.05 2.60
CA ALA A 309 -23.89 -2.01 1.50
C ALA A 309 -24.46 -1.39 0.20
N GLU A 310 -25.49 -0.55 0.32
CA GLU A 310 -26.09 0.16 -0.81
C GLU A 310 -25.18 1.29 -1.31
N LEU A 311 -24.54 2.02 -0.38
CA LEU A 311 -23.52 3.01 -0.72
C LEU A 311 -22.38 2.37 -1.52
N GLN A 312 -21.87 1.21 -1.07
CA GLN A 312 -20.80 0.49 -1.73
C GLN A 312 -21.18 0.06 -3.16
N GLN A 313 -22.43 -0.38 -3.38
CA GLN A 313 -22.92 -0.67 -4.73
C GLN A 313 -22.97 0.59 -5.61
N ARG A 314 -23.44 1.71 -5.06
CA ARG A 314 -23.54 3.00 -5.79
C ARG A 314 -22.18 3.57 -6.17
N VAL A 315 -21.18 3.43 -5.31
CA VAL A 315 -19.84 3.98 -5.52
C VAL A 315 -18.90 3.03 -6.27
N HIS A 316 -19.37 1.85 -6.68
CA HIS A 316 -18.62 0.96 -7.57
C HIS A 316 -18.52 1.58 -8.98
N VAL A 317 -17.30 1.78 -9.49
CA VAL A 317 -17.06 2.60 -10.70
C VAL A 317 -16.74 1.79 -11.95
N ASN A 318 -16.47 0.48 -11.86
CA ASN A 318 -15.92 -0.31 -12.97
C ASN A 318 -16.70 -0.16 -14.29
N ALA A 319 -18.03 -0.31 -14.26
CA ALA A 319 -18.86 -0.20 -15.46
C ALA A 319 -18.78 1.20 -16.10
N ARG A 320 -18.79 2.26 -15.27
CA ARG A 320 -18.67 3.65 -15.72
C ARG A 320 -17.27 3.94 -16.29
N ALA A 321 -16.23 3.46 -15.61
CA ALA A 321 -14.85 3.61 -16.04
C ALA A 321 -14.55 2.87 -17.35
N GLN A 322 -15.12 1.67 -17.54
CA GLN A 322 -15.03 0.91 -18.77
C GLN A 322 -15.76 1.61 -19.93
N ALA A 323 -16.94 2.18 -19.68
CA ALA A 323 -17.67 2.94 -20.69
C ALA A 323 -16.97 4.28 -21.03
N ALA A 324 -16.35 4.93 -20.06
CA ALA A 324 -15.62 6.17 -20.26
C ALA A 324 -14.30 5.94 -21.02
N ASP A 325 -13.50 4.94 -20.62
CA ASP A 325 -12.20 4.59 -21.18
C ASP A 325 -11.33 5.81 -21.59
N ARG A 326 -11.36 6.19 -22.87
CA ARG A 326 -10.54 7.28 -23.42
C ARG A 326 -11.20 8.66 -23.37
N ALA A 327 -12.37 8.78 -22.77
CA ALA A 327 -13.09 10.03 -22.63
C ALA A 327 -12.25 11.09 -21.90
N ALA A 328 -12.24 12.32 -22.43
CA ALA A 328 -11.51 13.44 -21.82
C ALA A 328 -12.11 13.85 -20.46
N ASP A 329 -13.41 13.60 -20.28
CA ASP A 329 -14.21 13.79 -19.08
C ASP A 329 -14.31 12.52 -18.22
N PHE A 330 -13.31 11.62 -18.29
CA PHE A 330 -13.27 10.34 -17.55
C PHE A 330 -13.62 10.51 -16.06
N SER A 331 -12.97 11.44 -15.37
CA SER A 331 -13.20 11.71 -13.95
C SER A 331 -14.64 12.12 -13.62
N THR A 332 -15.29 12.86 -14.52
CA THR A 332 -16.71 13.22 -14.36
C THR A 332 -17.59 12.00 -14.55
N ARG A 333 -17.36 11.22 -15.60
CA ARG A 333 -18.19 10.03 -15.93
C ARG A 333 -18.13 8.93 -14.88
N ILE A 334 -16.97 8.70 -14.25
CA ILE A 334 -16.88 7.71 -13.17
C ILE A 334 -17.63 8.11 -11.89
N ARG A 335 -18.08 9.37 -11.79
CA ARG A 335 -18.88 9.90 -10.68
C ARG A 335 -20.36 10.05 -11.01
N GLU A 336 -20.77 9.93 -12.28
CA GLU A 336 -22.18 10.01 -12.69
C GLU A 336 -23.02 8.93 -12.02
N GLU A 337 -24.24 9.28 -11.61
CA GLU A 337 -25.17 8.31 -11.04
C GLU A 337 -25.59 7.29 -12.09
N ILE A 338 -25.57 6.01 -11.70
CA ILE A 338 -26.15 4.96 -12.52
C ILE A 338 -27.67 5.12 -12.43
N ALA A 339 -28.30 5.56 -13.54
CA ALA A 339 -29.75 5.47 -13.65
C ALA A 339 -30.17 4.01 -13.40
N PRO A 340 -31.20 3.75 -12.58
CA PRO A 340 -31.63 2.38 -12.29
C PRO A 340 -31.90 1.64 -13.61
N SER A 341 -31.30 0.46 -13.76
CA SER A 341 -31.51 -0.38 -14.93
C SER A 341 -33.02 -0.70 -15.07
N PRO A 342 -33.61 -0.63 -16.27
CA PRO A 342 -35.04 -0.91 -16.48
C PRO A 342 -35.50 -2.31 -16.05
N ALA A 343 -34.57 -3.21 -15.74
CA ALA A 343 -34.84 -4.60 -15.37
C ALA A 343 -35.59 -4.77 -14.02
N ASN A 344 -35.68 -3.74 -13.18
CA ASN A 344 -36.41 -3.80 -11.89
C ASN A 344 -37.80 -3.13 -11.92
N VAL A 345 -38.31 -2.72 -13.09
CA VAL A 345 -39.66 -2.12 -13.21
C VAL A 345 -40.68 -3.10 -13.78
N ALA A 346 -40.25 -4.26 -14.31
CA ALA A 346 -41.13 -5.25 -14.95
C ALA A 346 -41.49 -6.43 -14.03
N GLY A 347 -41.82 -6.16 -12.76
CA GLY A 347 -42.05 -7.20 -11.75
C GLY A 347 -43.26 -7.03 -10.84
N ASP A 348 -44.14 -6.04 -11.06
CA ASP A 348 -45.24 -5.75 -10.12
C ASP A 348 -46.61 -5.42 -10.74
N ASP A 349 -46.84 -5.76 -12.02
CA ASP A 349 -48.17 -5.63 -12.64
C ASP A 349 -48.54 -6.88 -13.44
N ILE A 350 -48.89 -7.97 -12.74
CA ILE A 350 -49.75 -9.02 -13.29
C ILE A 350 -50.74 -9.49 -12.21
N ASP A 351 -52.03 -9.30 -12.53
CA ASP A 351 -53.25 -9.92 -11.99
C ASP A 351 -53.89 -9.40 -10.69
N THR A 352 -54.70 -8.35 -10.88
CA THR A 352 -56.06 -8.32 -10.31
C THR A 352 -57.08 -8.21 -11.44
N GLU A 353 -58.16 -9.00 -11.33
CA GLU A 353 -59.38 -9.05 -12.16
C GLU A 353 -59.44 -10.10 -13.29
N GLN A 354 -59.85 -11.35 -12.98
CA GLN A 354 -61.23 -11.84 -13.09
C GLN A 354 -61.37 -13.30 -12.64
#